data_AF-A0A818UTQ4-F1
#
_entry.id   AF-A0A818UTQ4-F1
#
_cell.length_a   1.000
_cell.length_b   1.000
_cell.length_c   1.000
_cell.angle_alpha   90.00
_cell.angle_beta   90.00
_cell.angle_gamma   90.00
#
_symmetry.space_group_name_H-M   'P 1'
#
loop_
_entity.id
_entity.type
_entity.pdbx_description
1 polymer ?
#
loop_
_entity_poly.entity_id
_entity_poly.type
_entity_poly.pdbx_seq_one_letter_code
_entity_poly.pdbx_strand_id
1 'polypeptide(L)'
;MATAHDMPCHRERPSLLSASSGYENYRGFLNLLYVILGIGSCRLVIENILRYGLLIDFNWPIKFLKDPTNWPSVFLIVLINIFILFEFWLELRLSKIHLIKSKIKTTLIFFQFINLFTILIFPAAYIYYREPNPVGAFIAICLYTIVFLKIFSYLHINYQCRQTLLEKKHG
;
A
#
# COMPACT_ATOMS: atom_id res chain seq x y z
N MET A 1 63.92 28.28 8.33
CA MET A 1 64.37 27.00 7.73
C MET A 1 63.86 25.90 8.64
N ALA A 2 62.64 25.40 8.42
CA ALA A 2 62.07 24.31 9.22
C ALA A 2 62.64 22.99 8.68
N THR A 3 63.28 22.21 9.55
CA THR A 3 63.88 20.91 9.24
C THR A 3 62.80 19.92 8.82
N ALA A 4 63.08 19.12 7.79
CA ALA A 4 62.15 18.19 7.14
C ALA A 4 61.60 17.04 8.02
N HIS A 5 61.81 17.09 9.33
CA HIS A 5 61.56 15.98 10.26
C HIS A 5 60.31 16.15 11.14
N ASP A 6 59.62 17.30 11.09
CA ASP A 6 58.44 17.60 11.92
C ASP A 6 57.22 18.06 11.12
N MET A 7 56.92 17.39 10.00
CA MET A 7 55.62 17.58 9.34
C MET A 7 54.58 16.67 10.00
N PRO A 8 53.53 17.21 10.64
CA PRO A 8 52.51 16.38 11.27
C PRO A 8 51.78 15.57 10.20
N CYS A 9 51.90 14.24 10.29
CA CYS A 9 51.25 13.30 9.37
C CYS A 9 49.71 13.30 9.54
N HIS A 10 49.21 13.80 10.67
CA HIS A 10 47.79 13.88 10.97
C HIS A 10 47.20 15.17 10.41
N ARG A 11 46.16 15.00 9.59
CA ARG A 11 45.33 16.07 9.07
C ARG A 11 43.94 15.93 9.66
N GLU A 12 43.38 17.01 10.16
CA GLU A 12 41.98 17.03 10.61
C GLU A 12 41.09 16.61 9.44
N ARG A 13 40.48 15.43 9.57
CA ARG A 13 39.50 14.90 8.62
C ARG A 13 38.26 14.54 9.42
N PRO A 14 37.07 15.03 9.01
CA PRO A 14 35.83 14.59 9.64
C PRO A 14 35.66 13.08 9.44
N SER A 15 35.09 12.39 10.43
CA SER A 15 34.74 10.97 10.31
C SER A 15 33.95 10.73 9.03
N LEU A 16 34.20 9.62 8.33
CA LEU A 16 33.53 9.33 7.04
C LEU A 16 31.99 9.28 7.18
N LEU A 17 31.47 8.93 8.36
CA LEU A 17 30.03 8.94 8.69
C LEU A 17 29.50 10.30 9.17
N SER A 18 30.36 11.31 9.30
CA SER A 18 29.95 12.68 9.62
C SER A 18 29.31 13.32 8.41
N ALA A 19 28.20 14.04 8.61
CA ALA A 19 27.51 14.77 7.54
C ALA A 19 28.40 15.80 6.82
N SER A 20 29.51 16.22 7.45
CA SER A 20 30.50 17.15 6.88
C SER A 20 31.62 16.48 6.05
N SER A 21 31.63 15.15 5.90
CA SER A 21 32.74 14.42 5.26
C SER A 21 32.69 14.37 3.74
N GLY A 22 31.51 14.58 3.14
CA GLY A 22 31.30 14.48 1.69
C GLY A 22 31.49 13.07 1.11
N TYR A 23 31.53 12.03 1.95
CA TYR A 23 31.67 10.64 1.51
C TYR A 23 30.32 10.02 1.12
N GLU A 24 30.18 9.58 -0.13
CA GLU A 24 28.91 9.04 -0.68
C GLU A 24 28.96 7.53 -1.00
N ASN A 25 30.12 6.88 -0.91
CA ASN A 25 30.28 5.50 -1.37
C ASN A 25 30.04 4.45 -0.26
N TYR A 26 28.78 4.28 0.13
CA TYR A 26 28.34 3.31 1.14
C TYR A 26 28.04 1.90 0.59
N ARG A 27 28.36 1.64 -0.68
CA ARG A 27 28.01 0.39 -1.37
C ARG A 27 28.56 -0.85 -0.66
N GLY A 28 29.79 -0.78 -0.16
CA GLY A 28 30.42 -1.89 0.58
C GLY A 28 29.71 -2.21 1.91
N PHE A 29 29.31 -1.17 2.63
CA PHE A 29 28.55 -1.31 3.88
C PHE A 29 27.15 -1.89 3.63
N LEU A 30 26.45 -1.39 2.61
CA LEU A 30 25.14 -1.94 2.22
C LEU A 30 25.25 -3.39 1.72
N ASN A 31 26.28 -3.72 0.95
CA ASN A 31 26.51 -5.11 0.51
C ASN A 31 26.73 -6.04 1.72
N LEU A 32 27.55 -5.61 2.68
CA LEU A 32 27.76 -6.35 3.92
C LEU A 32 26.43 -6.54 4.69
N LEU A 33 25.60 -5.50 4.77
CA LEU A 33 24.28 -5.59 5.40
C LEU A 33 23.37 -6.62 4.72
N TYR A 34 23.31 -6.62 3.38
CA TYR A 34 22.55 -7.62 2.62
C TYR A 34 23.05 -9.04 2.87
N VAL A 35 24.37 -9.24 2.90
CA VAL A 35 24.99 -10.55 3.16
C VAL A 35 24.66 -11.04 4.57
N ILE A 36 24.83 -10.20 5.59
CA ILE A 36 24.55 -10.57 6.99
C ILE A 36 23.05 -10.87 7.17
N LEU A 37 22.17 -10.03 6.62
CA LEU A 37 20.73 -10.23 6.68
C LEU A 37 20.32 -11.53 5.98
N GLY A 38 20.84 -11.77 4.77
CA GLY A 38 20.54 -12.97 3.98
C GLY A 38 20.99 -14.25 4.69
N ILE A 39 22.26 -14.33 5.10
CA ILE A 39 22.80 -15.53 5.77
C ILE A 39 22.08 -15.76 7.11
N GLY A 40 21.81 -14.70 7.88
CA GLY A 40 21.09 -14.77 9.15
C GLY A 40 19.68 -15.31 9.00
N SER A 41 18.90 -14.75 8.07
CA SER A 41 17.53 -15.21 7.81
C SER A 41 17.49 -16.63 7.23
N CYS A 42 18.39 -16.97 6.28
CA CYS A 42 18.46 -18.30 5.68
C CYS A 42 18.73 -19.39 6.72
N ARG A 43 19.65 -19.15 7.66
CA ARG A 43 19.94 -20.10 8.76
C ARG A 43 18.68 -20.43 9.56
N LEU A 44 17.92 -19.39 9.95
CA LEU A 44 16.69 -19.56 10.72
C LEU A 44 15.61 -20.31 9.91
N VAL A 45 15.48 -20.02 8.62
CA VAL A 45 14.52 -20.72 7.73
C VAL A 45 14.88 -22.20 7.61
N ILE A 46 16.15 -22.53 7.38
CA ILE A 46 16.61 -23.93 7.26
C ILE A 46 16.36 -24.68 8.58
N GLU A 47 16.68 -24.07 9.73
CA GLU A 47 16.43 -24.69 11.03
C GLU A 47 14.92 -24.92 11.26
N ASN A 48 14.07 -23.95 10.92
CA ASN A 48 12.62 -24.11 11.04
C ASN A 48 12.08 -25.22 10.13
N ILE A 49 12.55 -25.31 8.89
CA ILE A 49 12.13 -26.37 7.95
C ILE A 49 12.56 -27.75 8.46
N LEU A 50 13.80 -27.89 8.96
CA LEU A 50 14.30 -29.16 9.47
C LEU A 50 13.62 -29.60 10.77
N ARG A 51 13.27 -28.64 11.65
CA ARG A 51 12.66 -28.94 12.96
C ARG A 51 11.15 -29.15 12.90
N TYR A 52 10.44 -28.30 12.17
CA TYR A 52 8.97 -28.30 12.13
C TYR A 52 8.39 -28.89 10.84
N GLY A 53 9.22 -29.10 9.80
CA GLY A 53 8.73 -29.48 8.49
C GLY A 53 7.93 -28.37 7.80
N LEU A 54 7.35 -28.68 6.64
CA LEU A 54 6.40 -27.80 5.96
C LEU A 54 4.99 -28.01 6.53
N LEU A 55 4.67 -27.29 7.61
CA LEU A 55 3.34 -27.34 8.25
C LEU A 55 2.32 -26.41 7.55
N ILE A 56 2.24 -26.47 6.22
CA ILE A 56 1.32 -25.63 5.44
C ILE A 56 0.13 -26.48 4.97
N ASP A 57 -1.04 -26.21 5.54
CA ASP A 57 -2.30 -26.78 5.08
C ASP A 57 -2.69 -26.18 3.72
N PHE A 58 -2.49 -26.92 2.63
CA PHE A 58 -2.90 -26.47 1.29
C PHE A 58 -4.43 -26.38 1.10
N ASN A 59 -5.22 -27.00 1.99
CA ASN A 59 -6.68 -26.99 1.94
C ASN A 59 -7.32 -25.72 2.56
N TRP A 60 -6.51 -24.72 2.92
CA TRP A 60 -6.99 -23.45 3.49
C TRP A 60 -8.05 -22.71 2.64
N PRO A 61 -8.05 -22.73 1.29
CA PRO A 61 -9.09 -22.02 0.52
C PRO A 61 -10.47 -22.66 0.67
N ILE A 62 -10.52 -23.98 0.81
CA ILE A 62 -11.75 -24.73 1.02
C ILE A 62 -12.31 -24.43 2.42
N LYS A 63 -11.42 -24.33 3.42
CA LYS A 63 -11.78 -23.90 4.79
C LYS A 63 -12.31 -22.46 4.80
N PHE A 64 -11.73 -21.56 4.00
CA PHE A 64 -12.22 -20.19 3.84
C PHE A 64 -13.61 -20.13 3.20
N LEU A 65 -13.87 -20.94 2.18
CA LEU A 65 -15.16 -20.95 1.49
C LEU A 65 -16.30 -21.50 2.37
N LYS A 66 -15.97 -22.43 3.28
CA LYS A 66 -16.91 -23.02 4.22
C LYS A 66 -17.28 -22.05 5.35
N ASP A 67 -16.28 -21.37 5.93
CA ASP A 67 -16.47 -20.40 7.02
C ASP A 67 -15.67 -19.11 6.74
N PRO A 68 -16.25 -18.14 5.99
CA PRO A 68 -15.56 -16.89 5.62
C PRO A 68 -15.17 -16.04 6.84
N THR A 69 -15.92 -16.22 7.92
CA THR A 69 -15.73 -15.57 9.22
C THR A 69 -14.42 -15.99 9.90
N ASN A 70 -13.92 -17.19 9.63
CA ASN A 70 -12.76 -17.74 10.31
C ASN A 70 -11.46 -17.00 9.96
N TRP A 71 -11.41 -16.35 8.78
CA TRP A 71 -10.25 -15.59 8.31
C TRP A 71 -10.66 -14.15 7.97
N PRO A 72 -10.94 -13.33 8.99
CA PRO A 72 -11.48 -11.98 8.85
C PRO A 72 -10.65 -11.07 7.93
N SER A 73 -9.33 -11.17 7.94
CA SER A 73 -8.45 -10.36 7.07
C SER A 73 -8.57 -10.73 5.60
N VAL A 74 -8.69 -12.02 5.27
CA VAL A 74 -8.86 -12.49 3.88
C VAL A 74 -10.24 -12.08 3.36
N PHE A 75 -11.26 -12.18 4.22
CA PHE A 75 -12.60 -11.71 3.89
C PHE A 75 -12.61 -10.22 3.51
N LEU A 76 -11.95 -9.36 4.28
CA LEU A 76 -11.80 -7.94 3.94
C LEU A 76 -11.10 -7.73 2.59
N ILE A 77 -10.03 -8.49 2.31
CA ILE A 77 -9.31 -8.38 1.03
C ILE A 77 -10.19 -8.80 -0.15
N VAL A 78 -11.06 -9.79 0.00
CA VAL A 78 -12.00 -10.16 -1.06
C VAL A 78 -13.06 -9.07 -1.24
N LEU A 79 -13.60 -8.57 -0.13
CA LEU A 79 -14.68 -7.58 -0.11
C LEU A 79 -14.30 -6.24 -0.77
N ILE A 80 -13.03 -5.84 -0.70
CA ILE A 80 -12.54 -4.62 -1.35
C ILE A 80 -12.85 -4.57 -2.85
N ASN A 81 -12.86 -5.73 -3.52
CA ASN A 81 -13.13 -5.82 -4.95
C ASN A 81 -14.58 -5.45 -5.27
N ILE A 82 -15.52 -5.76 -4.36
CA ILE A 82 -16.93 -5.38 -4.52
C ILE A 82 -17.07 -3.86 -4.48
N PHE A 83 -16.39 -3.19 -3.55
CA PHE A 83 -16.37 -1.72 -3.47
C PHE A 83 -15.78 -1.08 -4.73
N ILE A 84 -14.72 -1.66 -5.31
CA ILE A 84 -14.11 -1.19 -6.56
C ILE A 84 -15.10 -1.35 -7.73
N LEU A 85 -15.71 -2.51 -7.88
CA LEU A 85 -16.69 -2.78 -8.95
C LEU A 85 -17.91 -1.86 -8.85
N PHE A 86 -18.36 -1.60 -7.62
CA PHE A 86 -19.47 -0.71 -7.35
C PHE A 86 -19.18 0.73 -7.77
N GLU A 87 -18.01 1.25 -7.39
CA GLU A 87 -17.59 2.58 -7.80
C GLU A 87 -17.46 2.70 -9.32
N PHE A 88 -16.89 1.68 -9.97
CA PHE A 88 -16.80 1.60 -11.41
C PHE A 88 -18.19 1.61 -12.07
N TRP A 89 -19.16 0.89 -11.50
CA TRP A 89 -20.53 0.88 -12.00
C TRP A 89 -21.20 2.26 -11.90
N LEU A 90 -20.99 2.99 -10.80
CA LEU A 90 -21.48 4.37 -10.63
C LEU A 90 -20.88 5.30 -11.68
N GLU A 91 -19.58 5.17 -11.91
CA GLU A 91 -18.87 5.98 -12.89
C GLU A 91 -19.33 5.69 -14.32
N LEU A 92 -19.60 4.42 -14.64
CA LEU A 92 -20.16 4.02 -15.93
C LEU A 92 -21.55 4.63 -16.16
N ARG A 93 -22.36 4.76 -15.10
CA ARG A 93 -23.65 5.45 -15.17
C ARG A 93 -23.44 6.94 -15.42
N LEU A 94 -22.52 7.58 -14.69
CA LEU A 94 -22.21 9.01 -14.89
C LEU A 94 -21.67 9.34 -16.28
N SER A 95 -20.89 8.43 -16.89
CA SER A 95 -20.31 8.59 -18.23
C SER A 95 -21.36 8.64 -19.35
N LYS A 96 -22.58 8.11 -19.13
CA LYS A 96 -23.72 8.24 -20.06
C LYS A 96 -24.36 9.65 -20.01
N ILE A 97 -23.48 10.65 -20.15
CA ILE A 97 -23.64 12.09 -19.96
C ILE A 97 -24.81 12.69 -20.75
N HIS A 98 -25.21 12.07 -21.86
CA HIS A 98 -26.20 12.65 -22.76
C HIS A 98 -27.66 12.52 -22.26
N LEU A 99 -27.95 11.59 -21.33
CA LEU A 99 -29.34 11.24 -20.99
C LEU A 99 -29.73 11.55 -19.53
N ILE A 100 -28.80 12.03 -18.71
CA ILE A 100 -29.01 12.10 -17.26
C ILE A 100 -29.41 13.52 -16.85
N LYS A 101 -30.64 13.64 -16.32
CA LYS A 101 -31.16 14.89 -15.74
C LYS A 101 -30.21 15.41 -14.64
N SER A 102 -30.06 16.74 -14.55
CA SER A 102 -29.21 17.43 -13.57
C SER A 102 -29.37 16.88 -12.13
N LYS A 103 -30.61 16.56 -11.71
CA LYS A 103 -30.89 15.99 -10.39
C LYS A 103 -30.24 14.61 -10.14
N ILE A 104 -30.22 13.73 -11.14
CA ILE A 104 -29.68 12.37 -11.02
C ILE A 104 -28.15 12.41 -10.94
N LYS A 105 -27.51 13.36 -11.63
CA LYS A 105 -26.05 13.56 -11.56
C LYS A 105 -25.59 13.88 -10.13
N THR A 106 -26.28 14.79 -9.45
CA THR A 106 -25.96 15.15 -8.06
C THR A 106 -26.13 13.96 -7.11
N THR A 107 -27.18 13.16 -7.29
CA THR A 107 -27.40 11.95 -6.48
C THR A 107 -26.30 10.91 -6.68
N LEU A 108 -25.87 10.67 -7.93
CA LEU A 108 -24.80 9.71 -8.22
C LEU A 108 -23.48 10.14 -7.60
N ILE A 109 -23.09 11.41 -7.75
CA ILE A 109 -21.86 11.96 -7.15
C ILE A 109 -21.90 11.83 -5.62
N PHE A 110 -23.04 12.14 -4.99
CA PHE A 110 -23.20 11.98 -3.55
C PHE A 110 -22.97 10.54 -3.09
N PHE A 111 -23.44 9.57 -3.88
CA PHE A 111 -23.28 8.16 -3.58
C PHE A 111 -21.83 7.67 -3.77
N GLN A 112 -21.08 8.22 -4.73
CA GLN A 112 -19.64 7.99 -4.86
C GLN A 112 -18.87 8.46 -3.62
N PHE A 113 -19.21 9.64 -3.09
CA PHE A 113 -18.62 10.13 -1.84
C PHE A 113 -18.94 9.21 -0.67
N ILE A 114 -20.21 8.77 -0.53
CA ILE A 114 -20.59 7.82 0.52
C ILE A 114 -19.78 6.52 0.41
N ASN A 115 -19.67 5.98 -0.81
CA ASN A 115 -18.89 4.76 -1.04
C ASN A 115 -17.42 4.96 -0.65
N LEU A 116 -16.83 6.10 -1.02
CA LEU A 116 -15.45 6.45 -0.67
C LEU A 116 -15.24 6.52 0.85
N PHE A 117 -16.14 7.15 1.60
CA PHE A 117 -16.08 7.15 3.07
C PHE A 117 -16.29 5.75 3.66
N THR A 118 -17.18 4.96 3.07
CA THR A 118 -17.46 3.58 3.50
C THR A 118 -16.22 2.70 3.38
N ILE A 119 -15.43 2.85 2.31
CA ILE A 119 -14.17 2.11 2.12
C ILE A 119 -13.19 2.35 3.28
N LEU A 120 -13.20 3.52 3.91
CA LEU A 120 -12.29 3.81 5.03
C LEU A 120 -12.87 3.35 6.38
N ILE A 121 -14.15 3.60 6.62
CA ILE A 121 -14.81 3.35 7.92
C ILE A 121 -15.10 1.85 8.11
N PHE A 122 -15.56 1.17 7.06
CA PHE A 122 -15.95 -0.23 7.10
C PHE A 122 -14.83 -1.18 7.58
N PRO A 123 -13.61 -1.18 7.02
CA PRO A 123 -12.55 -2.09 7.47
C PRO A 123 -12.13 -1.79 8.92
N ALA A 124 -12.12 -0.52 9.33
CA ALA A 124 -11.79 -0.13 10.70
C ALA A 124 -12.82 -0.67 11.71
N ALA A 125 -14.11 -0.50 11.42
CA ALA A 125 -15.19 -1.01 12.26
C ALA A 125 -15.21 -2.55 12.31
N TYR A 126 -14.97 -3.21 11.18
CA TYR A 126 -14.93 -4.67 11.10
C TYR A 126 -13.77 -5.26 11.92
N ILE A 127 -12.58 -4.64 11.85
CA ILE A 127 -11.41 -5.05 12.62
C ILE A 127 -11.65 -4.85 14.12
N TYR A 128 -12.27 -3.73 14.50
CA TYR A 128 -12.62 -3.47 15.90
C TYR A 128 -13.57 -4.53 16.48
N TYR A 129 -14.56 -5.00 15.71
CA TYR A 129 -15.52 -5.99 16.20
C TYR A 129 -14.98 -7.43 16.24
N ARG A 130 -14.05 -7.78 15.34
CA ARG A 130 -13.63 -9.17 15.11
C ARG A 130 -12.24 -9.52 15.64
N GLU A 131 -11.50 -8.53 16.15
CA GLU A 131 -10.15 -8.68 16.72
C GLU A 131 -9.25 -9.66 15.93
N PRO A 132 -9.05 -9.43 14.62
CA PRO A 132 -8.24 -10.30 13.78
C PRO A 132 -6.75 -10.27 14.18
N ASN A 133 -5.97 -11.21 13.66
CA ASN A 133 -4.51 -11.20 13.80
C ASN A 133 -3.95 -9.81 13.39
N PRO A 134 -3.13 -9.16 14.24
CA PRO A 134 -2.65 -7.81 14.01
C PRO A 134 -1.89 -7.66 12.69
N VAL A 135 -1.15 -8.67 12.25
CA VAL A 135 -0.41 -8.64 10.97
C VAL A 135 -1.39 -8.66 9.79
N GLY A 136 -2.40 -9.52 9.83
CA GLY A 136 -3.42 -9.59 8.79
C GLY A 136 -4.29 -8.34 8.74
N ALA A 137 -4.62 -7.77 9.89
CA ALA A 137 -5.34 -6.51 10.02
C ALA A 137 -4.56 -5.34 9.40
N PHE A 138 -3.27 -5.24 9.70
CA PHE A 138 -2.39 -4.22 9.13
C PHE A 138 -2.34 -4.29 7.61
N ILE A 139 -2.10 -5.48 7.05
CA ILE A 139 -2.07 -5.69 5.60
C ILE A 139 -3.41 -5.31 4.96
N ALA A 140 -4.53 -5.72 5.56
CA ALA A 140 -5.86 -5.38 5.07
C ALA A 140 -6.07 -3.86 5.05
N ILE A 141 -5.81 -3.16 6.16
CA ILE A 141 -5.96 -1.69 6.22
C ILE A 141 -5.07 -0.99 5.19
N CYS A 142 -3.81 -1.40 5.05
CA CYS A 142 -2.90 -0.83 4.04
C CYS A 142 -3.47 -0.97 2.63
N LEU A 143 -4.03 -2.14 2.28
CA LEU A 143 -4.66 -2.36 0.98
C LEU A 143 -5.90 -1.48 0.80
N TYR A 144 -6.74 -1.33 1.84
CA TYR A 144 -7.88 -0.43 1.83
C TYR A 144 -7.48 1.03 1.63
N THR A 145 -6.41 1.50 2.28
CA THR A 145 -5.87 2.85 2.08
C THR A 145 -5.37 3.05 0.64
N ILE A 146 -4.65 2.07 0.07
CA ILE A 146 -4.18 2.14 -1.32
C ILE A 146 -5.37 2.26 -2.29
N VAL A 147 -6.40 1.44 -2.10
CA VAL A 147 -7.59 1.47 -2.96
C VAL A 147 -8.36 2.77 -2.81
N PHE A 148 -8.52 3.29 -1.58
CA PHE A 148 -9.11 4.60 -1.34
C PHE A 148 -8.40 5.70 -2.13
N LEU A 149 -7.07 5.74 -2.07
CA LEU A 149 -6.27 6.74 -2.80
C LEU A 149 -6.43 6.59 -4.32
N LYS A 150 -6.43 5.35 -4.83
CA LYS A 150 -6.63 5.09 -6.26
C LYS A 150 -8.02 5.51 -6.74
N ILE A 151 -9.07 5.17 -6.00
CA ILE A 151 -10.44 5.53 -6.35
C ILE A 151 -10.62 7.05 -6.31
N PHE A 152 -10.09 7.72 -5.28
CA PHE A 152 -10.15 9.17 -5.20
C PHE A 152 -9.51 9.84 -6.42
N SER A 153 -8.31 9.38 -6.81
CA SER A 153 -7.63 9.86 -8.02
C SER A 153 -8.45 9.59 -9.28
N TYR A 154 -9.02 8.39 -9.42
CA TYR A 154 -9.87 8.01 -10.55
C TYR A 154 -11.09 8.93 -10.70
N LEU A 155 -11.79 9.21 -9.60
CA LEU A 155 -12.95 10.10 -9.59
C LEU A 155 -12.58 11.55 -9.97
N HIS A 156 -11.46 12.04 -9.45
CA HIS A 156 -10.99 13.39 -9.74
C HIS A 156 -10.67 13.59 -11.22
N ILE A 157 -9.86 12.68 -11.79
CA ILE A 157 -9.46 12.76 -13.20
C ILE A 157 -10.67 12.63 -14.13
N ASN A 158 -11.58 11.70 -13.86
CA ASN A 158 -12.76 11.55 -14.69
C ASN A 158 -13.71 12.75 -14.58
N TYR A 159 -13.81 13.37 -13.40
CA TYR A 159 -14.56 14.61 -13.24
C TYR A 159 -14.00 15.73 -14.13
N GLN A 160 -12.68 15.92 -14.12
CA GLN A 160 -12.01 16.91 -14.98
C GLN A 160 -12.21 16.62 -16.46
N CYS A 161 -12.02 15.37 -16.90
CA CYS A 161 -12.26 14.96 -18.29
C CYS A 161 -13.68 15.31 -18.77
N ARG A 162 -14.69 15.10 -17.91
CA ARG A 162 -16.08 15.47 -18.24
C ARG A 162 -16.28 16.97 -18.43
N GLN A 163 -15.64 17.79 -17.61
CA GLN A 163 -15.74 19.26 -17.74
C GLN A 163 -15.15 19.72 -19.08
N THR A 164 -13.96 19.24 -19.42
CA THR A 164 -13.31 19.56 -20.70
C THR A 164 -14.13 19.12 -21.92
N LEU A 165 -14.80 17.96 -21.85
CA LEU A 165 -15.69 17.51 -22.93
C LEU A 165 -16.94 18.39 -23.07
N LEU A 166 -17.46 18.91 -21.96
CA LEU A 166 -18.59 19.85 -22.01
C LEU A 166 -18.15 21.20 -22.58
N GLU A 167 -16.98 21.71 -22.21
CA GLU A 167 -16.43 22.96 -22.75
C GLU A 167 -16.24 22.89 -24.27
N LYS A 168 -15.61 21.82 -24.78
CA LYS A 168 -15.42 21.61 -26.23
C LYS A 168 -16.71 21.48 -27.05
N LYS A 169 -17.84 21.22 -26.42
CA LYS A 169 -19.14 21.13 -27.10
C LYS A 169 -19.84 22.48 -27.22
N HIS A 170 -19.48 23.44 -26.37
CA HIS A 170 -20.10 24.77 -26.33
C HIS A 170 -19.23 25.87 -26.98
N GLY A 171 -17.95 25.59 -27.26
CA GLY A 171 -17.07 26.42 -28.09
C GLY A 171 -16.95 25.86 -29.49
#